data_AF-A0A7R9MRS1-F1
#
_entry.id   AF-A0A7R9MRS1-F1
#
_cell.length_a   1.000
_cell.length_b   1.000
_cell.length_c   1.000
_cell.angle_alpha   90.00
_cell.angle_beta   90.00
_cell.angle_gamma   90.00
#
_symmetry.space_group_name_H-M   'P 1'
#
loop_
_entity.id
_entity.type
_entity.pdbx_description
1 polymer ?
#
loop_
_entity_poly.entity_id
_entity_poly.type
_entity_poly.pdbx_seq_one_letter_code
_entity_poly.pdbx_strand_id
1 'polypeptide(L)'
;MKPIVTEKPQHMESLNIGSNYGQNFGFILYRLAHVNKFKHLKLTGGASGRGVILVDHKEVGVVDNNEDYNQDLNDSQFANTTTHTLDIIVENTGRPRIGDEINSARKGLNGDISIDTKVATNIQTFPLEFKEPFVKQLSELKGKPFIEGIKSPAVYRFELDIKDS
;
A
#
# COMPACT_ATOMS: atom_id res chain seq x y z
N MET A 1 1.64 3.67 14.19
CA MET A 1 0.28 4.02 13.70
C MET A 1 -0.67 2.86 13.95
N LYS A 2 -1.93 3.15 14.28
CA LYS A 2 -2.99 2.14 14.36
C LYS A 2 -3.68 2.04 12.99
N PRO A 3 -3.95 0.82 12.46
CA PRO A 3 -4.70 0.67 11.21
C PRO A 3 -6.17 1.03 11.40
N ILE A 4 -6.81 1.40 10.30
CA ILE A 4 -8.27 1.33 10.16
C ILE A 4 -8.58 -0.07 9.63
N VAL A 5 -9.37 -0.84 10.35
CA VAL A 5 -9.79 -2.17 9.88
C VAL A 5 -11.04 -2.00 9.03
N THR A 6 -10.99 -2.48 7.79
CA THR A 6 -12.09 -2.36 6.83
C THR A 6 -12.50 -3.74 6.30
N GLU A 7 -13.80 -3.96 6.13
CA GLU A 7 -14.32 -5.23 5.59
C GLU A 7 -14.03 -5.40 4.09
N LYS A 8 -13.86 -4.29 3.38
CA LYS A 8 -13.47 -4.24 1.98
C LYS A 8 -12.46 -3.11 1.76
N PRO A 9 -11.69 -3.12 0.68
CA PRO A 9 -10.83 -1.99 0.36
C PRO A 9 -11.66 -0.70 0.22
N GLN A 10 -11.14 0.38 0.78
CA GLN A 10 -11.70 1.72 0.63
C GLN A 10 -10.72 2.61 -0.10
N HIS A 11 -11.22 3.45 -1.00
CA HIS A 11 -10.42 4.51 -1.60
C HIS A 11 -9.88 5.45 -0.53
N MET A 12 -8.75 6.10 -0.83
CA MET A 12 -8.10 7.08 0.04
C MET A 12 -9.09 8.10 0.59
N GLU A 13 -9.90 8.70 -0.28
CA GLU A 13 -10.83 9.79 0.06
C GLU A 13 -12.04 9.32 0.87
N SER A 14 -12.30 8.02 0.90
CA SER A 14 -13.41 7.40 1.64
C SER A 14 -13.03 6.97 3.05
N LEU A 15 -11.75 7.06 3.43
CA LEU A 15 -11.30 6.72 4.78
C LEU A 15 -11.83 7.73 5.80
N ASN A 16 -12.29 7.24 6.95
CA ASN A 16 -12.67 8.10 8.07
C ASN A 16 -11.45 8.38 8.96
N ILE A 17 -10.67 9.41 8.63
CA ILE A 17 -9.41 9.78 9.33
C ILE A 17 -9.51 11.08 10.14
N GLY A 18 -10.73 11.54 10.46
CA GLY A 18 -10.95 12.49 11.57
C GLY A 18 -10.94 13.98 11.22
N SER A 19 -11.16 14.39 9.97
CA SER A 19 -11.18 15.82 9.60
C SER A 19 -12.26 16.22 8.57
N ASN A 20 -13.38 15.50 8.50
CA ASN A 20 -14.46 15.65 7.50
C ASN A 20 -14.06 15.35 6.05
N TYR A 21 -12.82 14.91 5.82
CA TYR A 21 -12.33 14.40 4.55
C TYR A 21 -11.45 13.16 4.79
N GLY A 22 -11.31 12.32 3.77
CA GLY A 22 -10.43 11.15 3.81
C GLY A 22 -8.97 11.50 3.54
N GLN A 23 -8.19 10.51 3.12
CA GLN A 23 -6.80 10.73 2.71
C GLN A 23 -6.74 11.45 1.35
N ASN A 24 -5.94 12.52 1.26
CA ASN A 24 -5.84 13.32 0.03
C ASN A 24 -4.64 12.96 -0.85
N PHE A 25 -3.48 12.65 -0.26
CA PHE A 25 -2.20 12.50 -0.97
C PHE A 25 -1.35 11.38 -0.40
N GLY A 26 -0.22 11.11 -1.05
CA GLY A 26 0.76 10.11 -0.62
C GLY A 26 0.34 8.70 -0.98
N PHE A 27 0.48 7.78 -0.03
CA PHE A 27 0.32 6.35 -0.24
C PHE A 27 -0.73 5.77 0.70
N ILE A 28 -1.39 4.70 0.28
CA ILE A 28 -2.27 3.90 1.14
C ILE A 28 -1.77 2.47 1.14
N LEU A 29 -1.66 1.87 2.32
CA LEU A 29 -1.29 0.47 2.47
C LEU A 29 -2.53 -0.33 2.88
N TYR A 30 -2.87 -1.36 2.10
CA TYR A 30 -3.82 -2.39 2.45
C TYR A 30 -3.06 -3.63 2.87
N ARG A 31 -3.23 -4.07 4.12
CA ARG A 31 -2.52 -5.21 4.68
C ARG A 31 -3.50 -6.32 5.06
N LEU A 32 -3.20 -7.53 4.61
CA LEU A 32 -3.76 -8.77 5.14
C LEU A 32 -2.68 -9.47 5.96
N ALA A 33 -2.85 -9.43 7.28
CA ALA A 33 -1.96 -10.10 8.22
C ALA A 33 -2.37 -11.58 8.39
N HIS A 34 -1.39 -12.44 8.67
CA HIS A 34 -1.61 -13.85 8.99
C HIS A 34 -2.29 -14.65 7.88
N VAL A 35 -1.91 -14.40 6.62
CA VAL A 35 -2.38 -15.22 5.50
C VAL A 35 -1.56 -16.50 5.39
N ASN A 36 -2.22 -17.60 5.03
CA ASN A 36 -1.52 -18.83 4.62
C ASN A 36 -0.88 -18.62 3.25
N LYS A 37 -0.03 -19.55 2.81
CA LYS A 37 0.39 -19.62 1.41
C LYS A 37 -0.83 -19.76 0.50
N PHE A 38 -0.79 -19.10 -0.64
CA PHE A 38 -1.86 -19.07 -1.62
C PHE A 38 -1.27 -19.04 -3.03
N LYS A 39 -2.09 -19.38 -4.03
CA LYS A 39 -1.64 -19.50 -5.43
C LYS A 39 -2.12 -18.35 -6.29
N HIS A 40 -3.29 -17.79 -6.01
CA HIS A 40 -3.88 -16.76 -6.86
C HIS A 40 -4.25 -15.53 -6.03
N LEU A 41 -3.73 -14.38 -6.44
CA LEU A 41 -4.21 -13.07 -6.01
C LEU A 41 -5.06 -12.47 -7.12
N LYS A 42 -6.25 -11.97 -6.78
CA LYS A 42 -7.04 -11.13 -7.67
C LYS A 42 -7.36 -9.79 -7.00
N LEU A 43 -7.16 -8.70 -7.73
CA LEU A 43 -7.61 -7.35 -7.36
C LEU A 43 -8.67 -6.91 -8.36
N THR A 44 -9.93 -6.90 -7.93
CA THR A 44 -11.05 -6.52 -8.80
C THR A 44 -10.97 -5.01 -9.10
N GLY A 45 -11.03 -4.63 -10.37
CA GLY A 45 -10.89 -3.25 -10.83
C GLY A 45 -9.49 -2.64 -10.65
N GLY A 46 -8.50 -3.41 -10.19
CA GLY A 46 -7.11 -2.97 -10.12
C GLY A 46 -6.85 -1.86 -9.09
N ALA A 47 -5.91 -0.98 -9.42
CA ALA A 47 -5.46 0.10 -8.55
C ALA A 47 -5.43 1.44 -9.28
N SER A 48 -6.19 2.40 -8.77
CA SER A 48 -6.14 3.79 -9.23
C SER A 48 -4.88 4.48 -8.71
N GLY A 49 -3.85 4.55 -9.56
CA GLY A 49 -2.53 5.08 -9.22
C GLY A 49 -1.44 4.08 -9.60
N ARG A 50 -0.50 3.83 -8.68
CA ARG A 50 0.49 2.75 -8.83
C ARG A 50 0.53 1.90 -7.58
N GLY A 51 0.11 0.64 -7.70
CA GLY A 51 0.12 -0.38 -6.67
C GLY A 51 1.36 -1.29 -6.74
N VAL A 52 2.03 -1.48 -5.61
CA VAL A 52 3.09 -2.48 -5.42
C VAL A 52 2.59 -3.55 -4.47
N ILE A 53 2.72 -4.81 -4.87
CA ILE A 53 2.25 -5.97 -4.12
C ILE A 53 3.46 -6.67 -3.51
N LEU A 54 3.44 -6.85 -2.20
CA LEU A 54 4.52 -7.48 -1.45
C LEU A 54 3.99 -8.68 -0.67
N VAL A 55 4.71 -9.79 -0.71
CA VAL A 55 4.55 -10.91 0.23
C VAL A 55 5.79 -10.96 1.11
N ASP A 56 5.61 -10.89 2.43
CA ASP A 56 6.71 -10.87 3.40
C ASP A 56 7.81 -9.84 3.05
N HIS A 57 7.38 -8.63 2.66
CA HIS A 57 8.23 -7.53 2.21
C HIS A 57 8.96 -7.72 0.87
N LYS A 58 8.76 -8.85 0.18
CA LYS A 58 9.30 -9.09 -1.17
C LYS A 58 8.27 -8.70 -2.21
N GLU A 59 8.67 -7.89 -3.19
CA GLU A 59 7.81 -7.56 -4.33
C GLU A 59 7.48 -8.80 -5.16
N VAL A 60 6.18 -8.97 -5.42
CA VAL A 60 5.63 -10.09 -6.21
C VAL A 60 4.84 -9.61 -7.43
N GLY A 61 4.53 -8.32 -7.53
CA GLY A 61 3.76 -7.76 -8.64
C GLY A 61 3.55 -6.25 -8.53
N VAL A 62 3.15 -5.65 -9.65
CA VAL A 62 2.83 -4.23 -9.77
C VAL A 62 1.53 -4.10 -10.57
N VAL A 63 0.63 -3.25 -10.10
CA VAL A 63 -0.65 -2.92 -10.77
C VAL A 63 -0.74 -1.41 -10.93
N ASP A 64 -0.93 -0.90 -12.14
CA ASP A 64 -0.89 0.55 -12.44
C ASP A 64 -2.04 1.01 -13.35
N ASN A 65 -3.10 0.19 -13.41
CA ASN A 65 -4.31 0.48 -14.18
C ASN A 65 -5.58 0.15 -13.38
N ASN A 66 -6.72 0.55 -13.95
CA ASN A 66 -8.05 0.37 -13.37
C ASN A 66 -8.77 -0.87 -13.92
N GLU A 67 -8.05 -1.97 -14.10
CA GLU A 67 -8.58 -3.22 -14.64
C GLU A 67 -8.35 -4.38 -13.66
N ASP A 68 -9.13 -5.45 -13.79
CA ASP A 68 -8.95 -6.67 -12.99
C ASP A 68 -7.51 -7.18 -13.10
N TYR A 69 -6.80 -7.21 -11.97
CA TYR A 69 -5.43 -7.70 -11.90
C TYR A 69 -5.41 -9.10 -11.29
N ASN A 70 -4.65 -10.01 -11.90
CA ASN A 70 -4.46 -11.37 -11.42
C ASN A 70 -2.96 -11.67 -11.32
N GLN A 71 -2.54 -12.27 -10.21
CA GLN A 71 -1.15 -12.67 -9.99
C GLN A 71 -1.11 -14.08 -9.44
N ASP A 72 -0.39 -14.95 -10.16
CA ASP A 72 -0.07 -16.29 -9.69
C ASP A 72 1.17 -16.25 -8.81
N LEU A 73 1.10 -16.95 -7.69
CA LEU A 73 2.21 -17.13 -6.77
C LEU A 73 2.60 -18.60 -6.62
N ASN A 74 3.90 -18.81 -6.41
CA ASN A 74 4.53 -20.08 -6.11
C ASN A 74 5.23 -20.01 -4.75
N ASP A 75 5.62 -21.17 -4.23
CA ASP A 75 6.19 -21.30 -2.89
C ASP A 75 7.46 -20.46 -2.66
N SER A 76 8.21 -20.10 -3.71
CA SER A 76 9.44 -19.29 -3.58
C SER A 76 9.19 -17.79 -3.31
N GLN A 77 7.93 -17.34 -3.41
CA GLN A 77 7.53 -15.98 -3.05
C GLN A 77 7.19 -15.83 -1.57
N PHE A 78 7.06 -16.94 -0.84
CA PHE A 78 6.76 -16.96 0.59
C PHE A 78 8.03 -17.25 1.39
N ALA A 79 8.19 -16.59 2.54
CA ALA A 79 9.26 -16.93 3.47
C ALA A 79 9.08 -18.35 4.03
N ASN A 80 10.13 -18.91 4.64
CA ASN A 80 10.03 -20.19 5.34
C ASN A 80 9.39 -20.02 6.74
N THR A 81 8.15 -19.55 6.76
CA THR A 81 7.32 -19.31 7.95
C THR A 81 5.94 -19.93 7.75
N THR A 82 5.16 -20.03 8.82
CA THR A 82 3.80 -20.62 8.79
C THR A 82 2.71 -19.62 8.42
N THR A 83 2.96 -18.32 8.62
CA THR A 83 2.03 -17.23 8.34
C THR A 83 2.77 -16.13 7.59
N HIS A 84 2.07 -15.48 6.67
CA HIS A 84 2.63 -14.47 5.79
C HIS A 84 1.87 -13.15 5.91
N THR A 85 2.49 -12.10 5.41
CA THR A 85 1.84 -10.79 5.25
C THR A 85 1.74 -10.44 3.78
N LEU A 86 0.52 -10.16 3.31
CA LEU A 86 0.29 -9.55 2.01
C LEU A 86 0.07 -8.05 2.20
N ASP A 87 0.95 -7.26 1.61
CA ASP A 87 0.88 -5.80 1.58
C ASP A 87 0.63 -5.32 0.15
N ILE A 88 -0.34 -4.42 -0.01
CA ILE A 88 -0.58 -3.72 -1.26
C ILE A 88 -0.47 -2.23 -1.00
N ILE A 89 0.61 -1.62 -1.48
CA ILE A 89 0.89 -0.19 -1.31
C ILE A 89 0.50 0.53 -2.59
N VAL A 90 -0.49 1.42 -2.53
CA VAL A 90 -0.94 2.22 -3.68
C VAL A 90 -0.53 3.67 -3.52
N GLU A 91 0.21 4.19 -4.49
CA GLU A 91 0.57 5.59 -4.63
C GLU A 91 -0.54 6.38 -5.34
N ASN A 92 -0.89 7.54 -4.80
CA ASN A 92 -1.62 8.54 -5.56
C ASN A 92 -0.66 9.33 -6.46
N THR A 93 -0.58 8.93 -7.73
CA THR A 93 0.25 9.55 -8.78
C THR A 93 -0.28 10.89 -9.30
N GLY A 94 -1.34 11.43 -8.69
CA GLY A 94 -2.00 12.68 -9.08
C GLY A 94 -3.42 12.47 -9.62
N ARG A 95 -4.23 13.53 -9.56
CA ARG A 95 -5.61 13.55 -10.08
C ARG A 95 -5.71 14.48 -11.30
N PRO A 96 -6.61 14.18 -12.26
CA PRO A 96 -6.93 15.09 -13.35
C PRO A 96 -7.32 16.47 -12.82
N ARG A 97 -6.87 17.53 -13.50
CA ARG A 97 -7.20 18.92 -13.15
C ARG A 97 -8.38 19.48 -13.95
N ILE A 98 -8.70 18.88 -15.11
CA ILE A 98 -9.70 19.34 -16.08
C ILE A 98 -10.42 18.09 -16.61
N GLY A 99 -11.70 18.22 -16.95
CA GLY A 99 -12.51 17.18 -17.58
C GLY A 99 -13.57 16.57 -16.65
N ASP A 100 -14.34 15.64 -17.19
CA ASP A 100 -15.50 15.06 -16.49
C ASP A 100 -15.10 14.15 -15.32
N GLU A 101 -13.86 13.69 -15.29
CA GLU A 101 -13.35 12.76 -14.29
C GLU A 101 -12.85 13.41 -12.99
N ILE A 102 -12.87 14.75 -12.88
CA ILE A 102 -12.35 15.47 -11.69
C ILE A 102 -13.00 14.96 -10.40
N ASN A 103 -14.31 14.68 -10.44
CA ASN A 103 -15.06 14.27 -9.26
C ASN A 103 -14.98 12.77 -8.97
N SER A 104 -14.61 11.94 -9.96
CA SER A 104 -14.58 10.48 -9.88
C SER A 104 -13.18 9.88 -9.73
N ALA A 105 -12.11 10.69 -9.85
CA ALA A 105 -10.72 10.26 -9.75
C ALA A 105 -10.27 9.88 -8.32
N ARG A 106 -10.95 8.91 -7.72
CA ARG A 106 -10.60 8.30 -6.43
C ARG A 106 -9.32 7.47 -6.56
N LYS A 107 -8.58 7.33 -5.45
CA LYS A 107 -7.26 6.66 -5.45
C LYS A 107 -7.23 5.51 -4.45
N GLY A 108 -6.36 4.52 -4.71
CA GLY A 108 -6.33 3.26 -3.95
C GLY A 108 -6.85 2.08 -4.76
N LEU A 109 -7.25 1.01 -4.08
CA LEU A 109 -7.85 -0.16 -4.72
C LEU A 109 -9.31 0.11 -5.10
N ASN A 110 -9.70 -0.37 -6.28
CA ASN A 110 -11.03 -0.09 -6.86
C ASN A 110 -12.09 -1.14 -6.50
N GLY A 111 -11.67 -2.29 -5.98
CA GLY A 111 -12.55 -3.39 -5.63
C GLY A 111 -11.87 -4.39 -4.70
N ASP A 112 -12.48 -5.57 -4.61
CA ASP A 112 -12.10 -6.59 -3.63
C ASP A 112 -10.69 -7.15 -3.86
N ILE A 113 -10.05 -7.54 -2.76
CA ILE A 113 -8.85 -8.38 -2.74
C ILE A 113 -9.31 -9.82 -2.54
N SER A 114 -9.00 -10.71 -3.48
CA SER A 114 -9.31 -12.14 -3.37
C SER A 114 -8.04 -12.96 -3.30
N ILE A 115 -7.98 -13.85 -2.30
CA ILE A 115 -6.92 -14.84 -2.13
C ILE A 115 -7.51 -16.22 -2.48
N ASP A 116 -6.95 -16.85 -3.50
CA ASP A 116 -7.49 -18.02 -4.18
C ASP A 116 -8.96 -17.81 -4.56
N THR A 117 -9.87 -18.45 -3.84
CA THR A 117 -11.33 -18.37 -4.09
C THR A 117 -12.08 -17.51 -3.08
N LYS A 118 -11.37 -16.87 -2.13
CA LYS A 118 -11.99 -16.15 -1.01
C LYS A 118 -11.72 -14.65 -1.10
N VAL A 119 -12.79 -13.86 -1.01
CA VAL A 119 -12.69 -12.41 -0.80
C VAL A 119 -12.15 -12.16 0.60
N ALA A 120 -11.12 -11.34 0.70
CA ALA A 120 -10.49 -10.98 1.95
C ALA A 120 -11.30 -9.92 2.70
N THR A 121 -11.35 -10.07 4.02
CA THR A 121 -11.97 -9.14 4.96
C THR A 121 -10.97 -8.77 6.06
N ASN A 122 -11.37 -7.94 7.03
CA ASN A 122 -10.51 -7.50 8.13
C ASN A 122 -9.18 -6.86 7.64
N ILE A 123 -9.26 -6.07 6.57
CA ILE A 123 -8.10 -5.46 5.94
C ILE A 123 -7.58 -4.35 6.84
N GLN A 124 -6.30 -4.42 7.21
CA GLN A 124 -5.62 -3.37 7.93
C GLN A 124 -5.20 -2.28 6.95
N THR A 125 -5.93 -1.17 6.95
CA THR A 125 -5.68 -0.04 6.05
C THR A 125 -4.89 1.06 6.77
N PHE A 126 -3.78 1.48 6.19
CA PHE A 126 -2.92 2.52 6.73
C PHE A 126 -2.82 3.70 5.74
N PRO A 127 -3.36 4.87 6.10
CA PRO A 127 -3.12 6.09 5.33
C PRO A 127 -1.70 6.60 5.61
N LEU A 128 -0.90 6.78 4.55
CA LEU A 128 0.48 7.25 4.61
C LEU A 128 0.59 8.59 3.86
N GLU A 129 0.12 9.66 4.51
CA GLU A 129 0.09 11.01 3.92
C GLU A 129 1.44 11.74 3.95
N PHE A 130 2.41 11.25 4.73
CA PHE A 130 3.70 11.92 4.95
C PHE A 130 3.59 13.39 5.42
N LYS A 131 2.49 13.74 6.11
CA LYS A 131 2.35 15.03 6.80
C LYS A 131 3.37 15.15 7.94
N GLU A 132 3.65 16.38 8.36
CA GLU A 132 4.65 16.69 9.38
C GLU A 132 4.58 15.80 10.64
N PRO A 133 3.41 15.50 11.24
CA PRO A 133 3.36 14.60 12.41
C PRO A 133 3.85 13.19 12.13
N PHE A 134 3.60 12.67 10.92
CA PHE A 134 4.09 11.36 10.50
C PHE A 134 5.60 11.39 10.27
N VAL A 135 6.12 12.42 9.60
CA VAL A 135 7.56 12.55 9.34
C VAL A 135 8.35 12.72 10.64
N LYS A 136 7.83 13.46 11.62
CA LYS A 136 8.39 13.55 12.97
C LYS A 136 8.45 12.20 13.67
N GLN A 137 7.39 11.39 13.56
CA GLN A 137 7.43 10.03 14.10
C GLN A 137 8.50 9.16 13.41
N LEU A 138 8.73 9.34 12.10
CA LEU A 138 9.78 8.60 11.39
C LEU A 138 11.19 8.94 11.88
N SER A 139 11.47 10.19 12.25
CA SER A 139 12.81 10.59 12.71
C SER A 139 13.18 9.97 14.06
N GLU A 140 12.18 9.62 14.87
CA GLU A 140 12.33 8.93 16.16
C GLU A 140 12.57 7.41 16.00
N LEU A 141 12.25 6.84 14.85
CA LEU A 141 12.45 5.40 14.60
C LEU A 141 13.93 5.07 14.45
N LYS A 142 14.35 3.98 15.10
CA LYS A 142 15.64 3.35 14.80
C LYS A 142 15.51 2.62 13.45
N GLY A 143 16.18 3.14 12.43
CA GLY A 143 16.27 2.49 11.13
C GLY A 143 16.88 1.09 11.24
N LYS A 144 16.56 0.22 10.30
CA LYS A 144 17.28 -1.04 10.10
C LYS A 144 18.45 -0.80 9.14
N PRO A 145 19.55 -1.56 9.24
CA PRO A 145 20.60 -1.50 8.23
C PRO A 145 20.00 -1.78 6.86
N PHE A 146 20.52 -1.09 5.84
CA PHE A 146 20.18 -1.38 4.45
C PHE A 146 20.56 -2.84 4.15
N ILE A 147 19.64 -3.58 3.55
CA ILE A 147 19.88 -4.97 3.13
C ILE A 147 19.95 -4.96 1.61
N GLU A 148 21.15 -5.24 1.10
CA GLU A 148 21.38 -5.33 -0.34
C GLU A 148 20.49 -6.41 -0.97
N GLY A 149 19.93 -6.11 -2.14
CA GLY A 149 19.06 -7.02 -2.89
C GLY A 149 17.59 -7.06 -2.46
N ILE A 150 17.21 -6.46 -1.32
CA ILE A 150 15.79 -6.27 -0.99
C ILE A 150 15.24 -5.07 -1.79
N LYS A 151 14.36 -5.38 -2.75
CA LYS A 151 13.58 -4.38 -3.48
C LYS A 151 12.21 -4.26 -2.83
N SER A 152 12.07 -3.31 -1.91
CA SER A 152 10.80 -2.96 -1.30
C SER A 152 10.73 -1.45 -1.05
N PRO A 153 9.52 -0.86 -0.99
CA PRO A 153 9.37 0.53 -0.61
C PRO A 153 10.01 0.80 0.76
N ALA A 154 10.92 1.78 0.80
CA ALA A 154 11.66 2.16 1.98
C ALA A 154 11.84 3.68 2.06
N VAL A 155 11.97 4.19 3.29
CA VAL A 155 12.34 5.58 3.55
C VAL A 155 13.80 5.59 3.99
N TYR A 156 14.62 6.41 3.32
CA TYR A 156 16.03 6.58 3.62
C TYR A 156 16.25 7.96 4.26
N ARG A 157 17.11 8.01 5.27
CA ARG A 157 17.54 9.25 5.92
C ARG A 157 19.02 9.50 5.60
N PHE A 158 19.34 10.72 5.21
CA PHE A 158 20.69 11.21 5.02
C PHE A 158 20.89 12.50 5.81
N GLU A 159 22.11 12.76 6.26
CA GLU A 159 22.51 14.00 6.93
C GLU A 159 23.59 14.65 6.07
N LEU A 160 23.45 15.96 5.81
CA LEU A 160 24.38 16.74 4.99
C LEU A 160 24.75 18.02 5.74
N ASP A 161 26.02 18.16 6.07
CA ASP A 161 26.57 19.39 6.64
C ASP A 161 27.00 20.33 5.51
N ILE A 162 26.32 21.47 5.41
CA ILE A 162 26.67 22.54 4.47
C ILE A 162 27.44 23.62 5.25
N LYS A 163 28.68 23.91 4.84
CA LYS A 163 29.45 25.02 5.40
C LYS A 163 29.18 26.28 4.58
N ASP A 164 28.87 27.37 5.25
CA ASP A 164 28.82 28.69 4.62
C ASP A 164 30.22 29.07 4.13
N SER A 165 30.29 29.57 2.89
CA SER A 165 31.51 30.07 2.23
C SER A 165 31.83 31.50 2.62
#